data_AF-A0A3M2KWJ6-F1
#
_entry.id   AF-A0A3M2KWJ6-F1
#
_cell.length_a   1.000
_cell.length_b   1.000
_cell.length_c   1.000
_cell.angle_alpha   90.00
_cell.angle_beta   90.00
_cell.angle_gamma   90.00
#
_symmetry.space_group_name_H-M   'P 1'
#
loop_
_entity.id
_entity.type
_entity.pdbx_description
1 polymer ?
#
loop_
_entity_poly.entity_id
_entity_poly.type
_entity_poly.pdbx_seq_one_letter_code
_entity_poly.pdbx_strand_id
1 'polypeptide(L)'
;MTGGNGETGPRSAPVTIAEERVRRNAVAAAAITRAVGSMPALYLVLILCGGWMALSTWGPVRGFDGFPFPFLMFLNNVAQLVLCLVILVGQRVLSAAADRRAIQTYENAEAIFAQVADLQAHLDHHDRALSRGLSLLESSPHPWIEQHRVQPPPQAADQAVTRNDRIASWLTRKLGSVWAFYLAGITQLLWIALAQLGIQRFDPYPFAFMCFLSTLAQLIFMIIIMVGQDVGARAADRRSEQTYFDAEAVLHECRRMKDRLIAQDRVIDSLTGYITEQVTEQLAHAVHETNERLDHQARAHAVMTTGRVPADAAVLREWHELPAHRQAAYRLRARRIGENLAAIGCFMVPAFDTDLEVALSDDEVHALARLEYEHWMAERITARATDAPDGPDDAVPLPWSDLPDAARIRHLQAARRTPIIVQRARFQVLRGTPDEPADLETGG
;
A
#
# COMPACT_ATOMS: atom_id res chain seq x y z
N MET A 1 -27.84 14.93 -18.53
CA MET A 1 -28.59 13.78 -19.10
C MET A 1 -27.85 13.29 -20.32
N THR A 2 -27.11 12.19 -20.17
CA THR A 2 -26.55 11.35 -21.25
C THR A 2 -26.08 10.07 -20.56
N GLY A 3 -27.02 9.13 -20.38
CA GLY A 3 -26.72 7.78 -19.91
C GLY A 3 -26.19 6.94 -21.07
N GLY A 4 -25.01 6.35 -20.88
CA GLY A 4 -24.36 5.49 -21.85
C GLY A 4 -23.97 4.15 -21.23
N ASN A 5 -24.78 3.13 -21.56
CA ASN A 5 -24.49 1.69 -21.64
C ASN A 5 -23.53 1.06 -20.62
N GLY A 6 -24.12 0.41 -19.60
CA GLY A 6 -23.47 -0.72 -18.93
C GLY A 6 -23.41 -1.92 -19.88
N GLU A 7 -22.21 -2.28 -20.31
CA GLU A 7 -21.93 -3.54 -20.99
C GLU A 7 -22.24 -4.70 -20.05
N THR A 8 -23.37 -5.36 -20.27
CA THR A 8 -23.64 -6.66 -19.68
C THR A 8 -22.70 -7.67 -20.33
N GLY A 9 -21.66 -8.08 -19.60
CA GLY A 9 -20.80 -9.19 -19.97
C GLY A 9 -21.60 -10.46 -20.31
N PRO A 10 -21.01 -11.41 -21.06
CA PRO A 10 -21.71 -12.61 -21.50
C PRO A 10 -22.26 -13.36 -20.28
N ARG A 11 -23.59 -13.41 -20.16
CA ARG A 11 -24.29 -14.18 -19.13
C ARG A 11 -23.85 -15.64 -19.26
N SER A 12 -23.07 -16.11 -18.29
CA SER A 12 -22.68 -17.50 -18.16
C SER A 12 -23.93 -18.39 -18.21
N ALA A 13 -23.98 -19.30 -19.17
CA ALA A 13 -25.05 -20.28 -19.30
C ALA A 13 -25.29 -21.02 -17.96
N PRO A 14 -26.54 -21.42 -17.65
CA PRO A 14 -26.83 -22.14 -16.41
C PRO A 14 -26.02 -23.44 -16.38
N VAL A 15 -25.19 -23.59 -15.34
CA VAL A 15 -24.37 -24.78 -15.10
C VAL A 15 -25.28 -26.00 -15.08
N THR A 16 -25.01 -26.98 -15.94
CA THR A 16 -25.83 -28.19 -16.02
C THR A 16 -25.59 -29.07 -14.78
N ILE A 17 -26.61 -29.82 -14.34
CA ILE A 17 -26.50 -30.76 -13.20
C ILE A 17 -25.36 -31.77 -13.40
N ALA A 18 -25.04 -32.11 -14.65
CA ALA A 18 -23.93 -32.99 -15.00
C ALA A 18 -22.56 -32.35 -14.71
N GLU A 19 -22.35 -31.09 -15.10
CA GLU A 19 -21.12 -30.35 -14.84
C GLU A 19 -20.89 -30.14 -13.34
N GLU A 20 -21.96 -29.88 -12.59
CA GLU A 20 -21.87 -29.73 -11.14
C GLU A 20 -21.53 -31.05 -10.41
N ARG A 21 -22.01 -32.19 -10.91
CA ARG A 21 -21.61 -33.51 -10.40
C ARG A 21 -20.14 -33.81 -10.71
N VAL A 22 -19.68 -33.52 -11.92
CA VAL A 22 -18.26 -33.69 -12.30
C VAL A 22 -17.35 -32.82 -11.44
N ARG A 23 -17.74 -31.56 -11.16
CA ARG A 23 -17.00 -30.66 -10.27
C ARG A 23 -16.94 -31.19 -8.84
N ARG A 24 -18.05 -31.68 -8.28
CA ARG A 24 -18.08 -32.28 -6.93
C ARG A 24 -17.20 -33.53 -6.83
N ASN A 25 -17.27 -34.41 -7.84
CA ASN A 25 -16.43 -35.62 -7.88
C ASN A 25 -14.94 -35.27 -7.98
N ALA A 26 -14.58 -34.24 -8.75
CA ALA A 26 -13.23 -33.72 -8.86
C ALA A 26 -12.69 -33.18 -7.52
N VAL A 27 -13.52 -32.43 -6.78
CA VAL A 27 -13.17 -31.92 -5.45
C VAL A 27 -12.99 -33.06 -4.43
N ALA A 28 -13.91 -34.03 -4.44
CA ALA A 28 -13.79 -35.22 -3.59
C ALA A 28 -12.52 -36.02 -3.90
N ALA A 29 -12.20 -36.23 -5.18
CA ALA A 29 -10.97 -36.90 -5.59
C ALA A 29 -9.71 -36.15 -5.13
N ALA A 30 -9.69 -34.82 -5.21
CA ALA A 30 -8.58 -34.00 -4.70
C ALA A 30 -8.44 -34.11 -3.17
N ALA A 31 -9.55 -34.10 -2.43
CA ALA A 31 -9.55 -34.26 -0.98
C ALA A 31 -9.06 -35.65 -0.55
N ILE A 32 -9.55 -36.71 -1.20
CA ILE A 32 -9.09 -38.08 -0.96
C ILE A 32 -7.60 -38.22 -1.30
N THR A 33 -7.15 -37.66 -2.42
CA THR A 33 -5.72 -37.68 -2.79
C THR A 33 -4.85 -37.04 -1.71
N ARG A 34 -5.28 -35.90 -1.15
CA ARG A 34 -4.57 -35.24 -0.05
C ARG A 34 -4.59 -36.06 1.25
N ALA A 35 -5.70 -36.70 1.57
CA ALA A 35 -5.83 -37.55 2.75
C ALA A 35 -4.98 -38.83 2.64
N VAL A 36 -5.00 -39.47 1.48
CA VAL A 36 -4.24 -40.70 1.19
C VAL A 36 -2.74 -40.44 1.17
N GLY A 37 -2.31 -39.28 0.66
CA GLY A 37 -0.90 -38.87 0.68
C GLY A 37 -0.36 -38.47 2.05
N SER A 38 -1.09 -38.69 3.14
CA SER A 38 -0.70 -38.28 4.50
C SER A 38 -0.10 -39.43 5.31
N MET A 39 0.84 -39.12 6.21
CA MET A 39 1.45 -40.10 7.13
C MET A 39 0.42 -40.83 8.01
N PRO A 40 -0.63 -40.18 8.56
CA PRO A 40 -1.68 -40.87 9.32
C PRO A 40 -2.43 -41.94 8.52
N ALA A 41 -2.71 -41.68 7.23
CA ALA A 41 -3.40 -42.66 6.38
C ALA A 41 -2.54 -43.93 6.19
N LEU A 42 -1.22 -43.78 6.03
CA LEU A 42 -0.29 -44.91 5.97
C LEU A 42 -0.37 -45.75 7.25
N TYR A 43 -0.29 -45.12 8.43
CA TYR A 43 -0.38 -45.85 9.70
C TYR A 43 -1.72 -46.57 9.86
N LEU A 44 -2.83 -45.94 9.47
CA LEU A 44 -4.15 -46.55 9.51
C LEU A 44 -4.23 -47.81 8.62
N VAL A 45 -3.71 -47.74 7.39
CA VAL A 45 -3.67 -48.88 6.48
C VAL A 45 -2.78 -50.00 7.04
N LEU A 46 -1.59 -49.69 7.57
CA LEU A 46 -0.70 -50.67 8.17
C LEU A 46 -1.35 -51.37 9.38
N ILE A 47 -2.04 -50.63 10.24
CA ILE A 47 -2.77 -51.17 11.39
C ILE A 47 -3.92 -52.07 10.92
N LEU A 48 -4.69 -51.64 9.92
CA LEU A 48 -5.82 -52.40 9.40
C LEU A 48 -5.37 -53.70 8.71
N CYS A 49 -4.37 -53.64 7.84
CA CYS A 49 -3.81 -54.81 7.17
C CYS A 49 -3.13 -55.75 8.17
N GLY A 50 -2.29 -55.23 9.08
CA GLY A 50 -1.63 -56.03 10.10
C GLY A 50 -2.62 -56.69 11.08
N GLY A 51 -3.66 -55.96 11.48
CA GLY A 51 -4.74 -56.48 12.30
C GLY A 51 -5.53 -57.60 11.61
N TRP A 52 -5.86 -57.43 10.33
CA TRP A 52 -6.52 -58.48 9.54
C TRP A 52 -5.64 -59.73 9.40
N MET A 53 -4.35 -59.56 9.09
CA MET A 53 -3.40 -60.66 8.99
C MET A 53 -3.28 -61.42 10.33
N ALA A 54 -3.21 -60.71 11.46
CA ALA A 54 -3.17 -61.32 12.78
C ALA A 54 -4.47 -62.09 13.10
N LEU A 55 -5.64 -61.50 12.80
CA LEU A 55 -6.94 -62.10 13.05
C LEU A 55 -7.19 -63.33 12.16
N SER A 56 -6.71 -63.32 10.92
CA SER A 56 -6.85 -64.47 10.02
C SER A 56 -5.83 -65.58 10.33
N THR A 57 -4.67 -65.25 10.90
CA THR A 57 -3.65 -66.25 11.27
C THR A 57 -3.98 -66.95 12.59
N TRP A 58 -4.36 -66.19 13.62
CA TRP A 58 -4.54 -66.69 14.99
C TRP A 58 -5.99 -66.61 15.52
N GLY A 59 -6.86 -65.89 14.83
CA GLY A 59 -8.22 -65.63 15.28
C GLY A 59 -9.31 -66.49 14.60
N PRO A 60 -10.59 -66.17 14.87
CA PRO A 60 -11.75 -66.94 14.39
C PRO A 60 -11.98 -66.85 12.88
N VAL A 61 -11.28 -65.95 12.18
CA VAL A 61 -11.46 -65.68 10.73
C VAL A 61 -10.57 -66.60 9.86
N ARG A 62 -9.84 -67.52 10.48
CA ARG A 62 -8.90 -68.45 9.81
C ARG A 62 -9.51 -69.30 8.68
N GLY A 63 -10.80 -69.61 8.78
CA GLY A 63 -11.53 -70.35 7.74
C GLY A 63 -11.94 -69.52 6.52
N PHE A 64 -11.95 -68.19 6.64
CA PHE A 64 -12.39 -67.28 5.59
C PHE A 64 -11.23 -66.82 4.68
N ASP A 65 -10.07 -66.49 5.27
CA ASP A 65 -8.95 -65.89 4.53
C ASP A 65 -7.59 -66.44 4.99
N GLY A 66 -7.43 -67.76 5.02
CA GLY A 66 -6.19 -68.41 5.45
C GLY A 66 -4.98 -68.04 4.58
N PHE A 67 -3.77 -68.17 5.13
CA PHE A 67 -2.50 -67.93 4.41
C PHE A 67 -2.49 -68.72 3.08
N PRO A 68 -2.27 -68.07 1.92
CA PRO A 68 -1.59 -66.78 1.68
C PRO A 68 -2.50 -65.52 1.60
N PHE A 69 -3.64 -65.50 2.29
CA PHE A 69 -4.62 -64.40 2.35
C PHE A 69 -5.22 -64.00 0.98
N PRO A 70 -5.90 -64.91 0.24
CA PRO A 70 -6.47 -64.61 -1.07
C PRO A 70 -7.45 -63.42 -1.08
N PHE A 71 -8.25 -63.24 -0.03
CA PHE A 71 -9.21 -62.15 0.05
C PHE A 71 -8.49 -60.81 0.27
N LEU A 72 -7.51 -60.76 1.18
CA LEU A 72 -6.71 -59.55 1.38
C LEU A 72 -5.94 -59.17 0.11
N MET A 73 -5.34 -60.13 -0.60
CA MET A 73 -4.63 -59.88 -1.87
C MET A 73 -5.56 -59.32 -2.96
N PHE A 74 -6.76 -59.88 -3.09
CA PHE A 74 -7.79 -59.39 -3.99
C PHE A 74 -8.26 -57.97 -3.60
N LEU A 75 -8.58 -57.75 -2.33
CA LEU A 75 -9.04 -56.46 -1.82
C LEU A 75 -7.95 -55.39 -2.01
N ASN A 76 -6.69 -55.73 -1.73
CA ASN A 76 -5.56 -54.85 -1.98
C ASN A 76 -5.45 -54.47 -3.46
N ASN A 77 -5.58 -55.45 -4.37
CA ASN A 77 -5.50 -55.20 -5.80
C ASN A 77 -6.62 -54.25 -6.29
N VAL A 78 -7.86 -54.49 -5.84
CA VAL A 78 -9.00 -53.62 -6.17
C VAL A 78 -8.82 -52.22 -5.59
N ALA A 79 -8.48 -52.13 -4.29
CA ALA A 79 -8.28 -50.87 -3.60
C ALA A 79 -7.13 -50.06 -4.22
N GLN A 80 -6.02 -50.70 -4.58
CA GLN A 80 -4.86 -50.05 -5.18
C GLN A 80 -5.18 -49.47 -6.58
N LEU A 81 -5.92 -50.19 -7.42
CA LEU A 81 -6.32 -49.68 -8.74
C LEU A 81 -7.22 -48.44 -8.59
N VAL A 82 -8.22 -48.55 -7.72
CA VAL A 82 -9.16 -47.46 -7.39
C VAL A 82 -8.39 -46.25 -6.85
N LEU A 83 -7.50 -46.47 -5.88
CA LEU A 83 -6.70 -45.42 -5.28
C LEU A 83 -5.82 -44.71 -6.31
N CYS A 84 -5.18 -45.47 -7.20
CA CYS A 84 -4.33 -44.95 -8.25
C CYS A 84 -5.12 -44.03 -9.22
N LEU A 85 -6.32 -44.45 -9.62
CA LEU A 85 -7.21 -43.64 -10.45
C LEU A 85 -7.71 -42.39 -9.73
N VAL A 86 -8.07 -42.50 -8.45
CA VAL A 86 -8.47 -41.35 -7.63
C VAL A 86 -7.33 -40.34 -7.50
N ILE A 87 -6.09 -40.82 -7.26
CA ILE A 87 -4.89 -39.98 -7.21
C ILE A 87 -4.66 -39.28 -8.55
N LEU A 88 -4.75 -40.00 -9.67
CA LEU A 88 -4.57 -39.43 -11.01
C LEU A 88 -5.59 -38.31 -11.30
N VAL A 89 -6.86 -38.53 -10.95
CA VAL A 89 -7.91 -37.52 -11.08
C VAL A 89 -7.64 -36.34 -10.14
N GLY A 90 -7.30 -36.60 -8.87
CA GLY A 90 -7.04 -35.57 -7.88
C GLY A 90 -5.85 -34.68 -8.24
N GLN A 91 -4.75 -35.28 -8.71
CA GLN A 91 -3.57 -34.55 -9.21
C GLN A 91 -3.93 -33.61 -10.35
N ARG A 92 -4.71 -34.06 -11.33
CA ARG A 92 -5.14 -33.21 -12.44
C ARG A 92 -5.92 -31.98 -11.96
N VAL A 93 -6.82 -32.17 -11.01
CA VAL A 93 -7.63 -31.08 -10.43
C VAL A 93 -6.74 -30.09 -9.68
N LEU A 94 -5.79 -30.61 -8.89
CA LEU A 94 -4.81 -29.79 -8.16
C LEU A 94 -3.90 -29.00 -9.12
N SER A 95 -3.39 -29.63 -10.19
CA SER A 95 -2.58 -28.97 -11.22
C SER A 95 -3.35 -27.88 -11.93
N ALA A 96 -4.59 -28.13 -12.35
CA ALA A 96 -5.42 -27.11 -13.00
C ALA A 96 -5.74 -25.93 -12.07
N ALA A 97 -5.95 -26.19 -10.77
CA ALA A 97 -6.12 -25.13 -9.78
C ALA A 97 -4.81 -24.36 -9.51
N ALA A 98 -3.65 -25.02 -9.58
CA ALA A 98 -2.35 -24.37 -9.49
C ALA A 98 -2.07 -23.48 -10.71
N ASP A 99 -2.39 -23.94 -11.92
CA ASP A 99 -2.24 -23.15 -13.15
C ASP A 99 -3.16 -21.91 -13.12
N ARG A 100 -4.41 -22.02 -12.66
CA ARG A 100 -5.28 -20.85 -12.47
C ARG A 100 -4.71 -19.84 -11.47
N ARG A 101 -4.17 -20.32 -10.34
CA ARG A 101 -3.53 -19.44 -9.35
C ARG A 101 -2.30 -18.74 -9.95
N ALA A 102 -1.52 -19.44 -10.77
CA ALA A 102 -0.37 -18.86 -11.44
C ALA A 102 -0.76 -17.67 -12.33
N ILE A 103 -1.84 -17.82 -13.10
CA ILE A 103 -2.39 -16.73 -13.93
C ILE A 103 -2.81 -15.55 -13.05
N GLN A 104 -3.52 -15.81 -11.95
CA GLN A 104 -3.92 -14.74 -11.02
C GLN A 104 -2.72 -14.02 -10.39
N THR A 105 -1.67 -14.76 -10.00
CA THR A 105 -0.44 -14.16 -9.46
C THR A 105 0.24 -13.28 -10.49
N TYR A 106 0.30 -13.73 -11.75
CA TYR A 106 0.83 -12.95 -12.87
C TYR A 106 0.05 -11.65 -13.09
N GLU A 107 -1.29 -11.73 -13.18
CA GLU A 107 -2.16 -10.56 -13.35
C GLU A 107 -2.01 -9.57 -12.19
N ASN A 108 -1.89 -10.06 -10.96
CA ASN A 108 -1.65 -9.22 -9.79
C ASN A 108 -0.29 -8.52 -9.85
N ALA A 109 0.78 -9.22 -10.29
CA ALA A 109 2.10 -8.62 -10.45
C ALA A 109 2.08 -7.52 -11.53
N GLU A 110 1.40 -7.76 -12.65
CA GLU A 110 1.22 -6.77 -13.71
C GLU A 110 0.47 -5.53 -13.21
N ALA A 111 -0.59 -5.71 -12.43
CA ALA A 111 -1.32 -4.61 -11.80
C ALA A 111 -0.44 -3.79 -10.84
N ILE A 112 0.42 -4.45 -10.05
CA ILE A 112 1.39 -3.77 -9.18
C ILE A 112 2.39 -2.97 -10.02
N PHE A 113 2.95 -3.55 -11.09
CA PHE A 113 3.89 -2.83 -11.95
C PHE A 113 3.24 -1.62 -12.64
N ALA A 114 1.97 -1.72 -13.05
CA ALA A 114 1.24 -0.60 -13.61
C ALA A 114 1.07 0.55 -12.59
N GLN A 115 0.72 0.23 -11.33
CA GLN A 115 0.62 1.24 -10.27
C GLN A 115 1.97 1.88 -9.93
N VAL A 116 3.04 1.08 -9.87
CA VAL A 116 4.40 1.61 -9.65
C VAL A 116 4.82 2.55 -10.77
N ALA A 117 4.52 2.21 -12.02
CA ALA A 117 4.82 3.07 -13.17
C ALA A 117 4.03 4.40 -13.11
N ASP A 118 2.75 4.35 -12.73
CA ASP A 118 1.92 5.55 -12.56
C ASP A 118 2.46 6.47 -11.45
N LEU A 119 2.79 5.91 -10.28
CA LEU A 119 3.41 6.64 -9.18
C LEU A 119 4.74 7.30 -9.60
N GLN A 120 5.57 6.59 -10.36
CA GLN A 120 6.82 7.15 -10.86
C GLN A 120 6.62 8.27 -11.86
N ALA A 121 5.65 8.13 -12.77
CA ALA A 121 5.30 9.20 -13.71
C ALA A 121 4.80 10.46 -12.98
N HIS A 122 4.06 10.27 -11.88
CA HIS A 122 3.63 11.36 -11.02
C HIS A 122 4.83 12.05 -10.32
N LEU A 123 5.77 11.27 -9.78
CA LEU A 123 7.00 11.82 -9.20
C LEU A 123 7.87 12.54 -10.24
N ASP A 124 7.97 12.02 -11.46
CA ASP A 124 8.69 12.68 -12.56
C ASP A 124 8.02 14.01 -12.96
N HIS A 125 6.70 14.12 -12.81
CA HIS A 125 6.00 15.40 -12.99
C HIS A 125 6.37 16.41 -11.89
N HIS A 126 6.41 15.98 -10.63
CA HIS A 126 6.81 16.83 -9.51
C HIS A 126 8.28 17.25 -9.60
N ASP A 127 9.18 16.33 -9.95
CA ASP A 127 10.60 16.62 -10.15
C ASP A 127 10.81 17.72 -11.20
N ARG A 128 10.04 17.69 -12.29
CA ARG A 128 10.07 18.73 -13.35
C ARG A 128 9.51 20.06 -12.87
N ALA A 129 8.48 20.07 -12.02
CA ALA A 129 7.93 21.29 -11.45
C ALA A 129 8.89 21.93 -10.43
N LEU A 130 9.54 21.10 -9.61
CA LEU A 130 10.53 21.53 -8.61
C LEU A 130 11.86 21.95 -9.25
N SER A 131 12.21 21.42 -10.43
CA SER A 131 13.55 21.56 -11.01
C SER A 131 13.50 22.04 -12.47
N ARG A 132 13.95 23.27 -12.75
CA ARG A 132 14.31 23.72 -14.12
C ARG A 132 15.61 23.08 -14.66
N GLY A 133 15.80 21.76 -14.48
CA GLY A 133 16.86 21.03 -15.20
C GLY A 133 17.94 20.38 -14.34
N LEU A 134 17.57 19.65 -13.29
CA LEU A 134 18.41 18.54 -12.81
C LEU A 134 17.62 17.25 -13.05
N SER A 135 18.02 16.50 -14.09
CA SER A 135 17.74 15.07 -14.19
C SER A 135 18.43 14.43 -12.99
N LEU A 136 17.76 14.41 -11.83
CA LEU A 136 18.41 14.05 -10.58
C LEU A 136 18.86 12.58 -10.60
N LEU A 137 18.21 11.73 -11.40
CA LEU A 137 18.59 10.33 -11.64
C LEU A 137 18.04 9.86 -13.00
N GLU A 138 18.87 9.93 -14.05
CA GLU A 138 18.63 9.14 -15.28
C GLU A 138 18.65 7.66 -14.86
N SER A 139 17.48 7.06 -14.71
CA SER A 139 17.35 5.69 -14.22
C SER A 139 16.33 4.98 -15.08
N SER A 140 16.78 3.93 -15.77
CA SER A 140 15.91 3.06 -16.54
C SER A 140 15.17 2.09 -15.61
N PRO A 141 13.93 1.67 -15.93
CA PRO A 141 13.20 0.67 -15.17
C PRO A 141 14.00 -0.62 -15.00
N HIS A 142 13.69 -1.41 -13.97
CA HIS A 142 14.29 -2.72 -13.78
C HIS A 142 14.06 -3.62 -15.01
N PRO A 143 15.09 -4.30 -15.57
CA PRO A 143 14.99 -5.04 -16.83
C PRO A 143 13.96 -6.18 -16.79
N TRP A 144 13.68 -6.70 -15.60
CA TRP A 144 12.63 -7.71 -15.41
C TRP A 144 11.23 -7.23 -15.77
N ILE A 145 10.91 -5.94 -15.58
CA ILE A 145 9.55 -5.42 -15.84
C ILE A 145 9.20 -5.53 -17.34
N GLU A 146 10.18 -5.28 -18.21
CA GLU A 146 10.02 -5.45 -19.66
C GLU A 146 9.97 -6.94 -20.05
N GLN A 147 10.81 -7.77 -19.44
CA GLN A 147 10.81 -9.21 -19.68
C GLN A 147 9.52 -9.89 -19.21
N HIS A 148 8.95 -9.45 -18.10
CA HIS A 148 7.70 -9.96 -17.54
C HIS A 148 6.52 -9.72 -18.49
N ARG A 149 6.46 -8.55 -19.16
CA ARG A 149 5.39 -8.26 -20.13
C ARG A 149 5.39 -9.19 -21.35
N VAL A 150 6.52 -9.82 -21.65
CA VAL A 150 6.68 -10.71 -22.81
C VAL A 150 6.54 -12.18 -22.41
N GLN A 151 6.84 -12.54 -21.16
CA GLN A 151 6.79 -13.93 -20.70
C GLN A 151 5.40 -14.31 -20.17
N PRO A 152 4.74 -15.34 -20.74
CA PRO A 152 3.45 -15.80 -20.23
C PRO A 152 3.59 -16.50 -18.87
N PRO A 153 2.50 -16.56 -18.07
CA PRO A 153 2.52 -17.24 -16.78
C PRO A 153 2.88 -18.74 -16.96
N PRO A 154 3.82 -19.29 -16.17
CA PRO A 154 4.31 -20.65 -16.33
C PRO A 154 3.24 -21.65 -15.90
N GLN A 155 2.69 -22.34 -16.89
CA GLN A 155 1.70 -23.39 -16.72
C GLN A 155 2.33 -24.76 -16.89
N ALA A 156 1.73 -25.78 -16.25
CA ALA A 156 2.18 -27.16 -16.40
C ALA A 156 2.13 -27.66 -17.86
N ALA A 157 1.21 -27.13 -18.68
CA ALA A 157 1.10 -27.47 -20.09
C ALA A 157 2.32 -27.03 -20.92
N ASP A 158 2.90 -25.87 -20.59
CA ASP A 158 4.05 -25.31 -21.32
C ASP A 158 5.36 -26.01 -20.96
N GLN A 159 5.37 -26.70 -19.81
CA GLN A 159 6.50 -27.48 -19.33
C GLN A 159 6.59 -28.90 -19.89
N ALA A 160 5.56 -29.34 -20.62
CA ALA A 160 5.59 -30.58 -21.39
C ALA A 160 6.41 -30.40 -22.69
N VAL A 161 7.70 -30.08 -22.54
CA VAL A 161 8.60 -29.74 -23.65
C VAL A 161 9.00 -30.99 -24.44
N THR A 162 9.21 -32.12 -23.76
CA THR A 162 9.64 -33.37 -24.40
C THR A 162 8.46 -34.08 -25.09
N ARG A 163 8.71 -34.80 -26.20
CA ARG A 163 7.71 -35.67 -26.82
C ARG A 163 7.09 -36.65 -25.82
N ASN A 164 7.90 -37.18 -24.89
CA ASN A 164 7.45 -38.06 -23.81
C ASN A 164 6.54 -37.35 -22.81
N ASP A 165 6.85 -36.11 -22.43
CA ASP A 165 6.02 -35.30 -21.53
C ASP A 165 4.66 -34.99 -22.17
N ARG A 166 4.62 -34.74 -23.49
CA ARG A 166 3.37 -34.51 -24.22
C ARG A 166 2.50 -35.76 -24.27
N ILE A 167 3.09 -36.92 -24.54
CA ILE A 167 2.37 -38.20 -24.52
C ILE A 167 1.84 -38.48 -23.11
N ALA A 168 2.67 -38.28 -22.08
CA ALA A 168 2.26 -38.44 -20.69
C ALA A 168 1.11 -37.50 -20.32
N SER A 169 1.19 -36.20 -20.64
CA SER A 169 0.12 -35.24 -20.34
C SER A 169 -1.18 -35.54 -21.10
N TRP A 170 -1.10 -36.09 -22.32
CA TRP A 170 -2.27 -36.54 -23.08
C TRP A 170 -2.89 -37.79 -22.46
N LEU A 171 -2.05 -38.75 -22.07
CA LEU A 171 -2.47 -40.01 -21.49
C LEU A 171 -3.08 -39.81 -20.09
N THR A 172 -2.46 -38.97 -19.25
CA THR A 172 -3.01 -38.46 -17.99
C THR A 172 -4.36 -37.80 -18.17
N ARG A 173 -4.58 -37.07 -19.28
CA ARG A 173 -5.85 -36.38 -19.53
C ARG A 173 -6.97 -37.33 -19.91
N LYS A 174 -6.67 -38.39 -20.67
CA LYS A 174 -7.65 -39.42 -21.04
C LYS A 174 -7.93 -40.40 -19.90
N LEU A 175 -6.88 -40.90 -19.24
CA LEU A 175 -6.97 -41.86 -18.14
C LEU A 175 -7.33 -41.22 -16.79
N GLY A 176 -7.01 -39.94 -16.59
CA GLY A 176 -7.43 -39.14 -15.43
C GLY A 176 -8.81 -38.51 -15.62
N SER A 177 -9.65 -39.09 -16.48
CA SER A 177 -11.06 -38.73 -16.57
C SER A 177 -11.86 -39.49 -15.50
N VAL A 178 -12.86 -38.85 -14.91
CA VAL A 178 -13.76 -39.49 -13.93
C VAL A 178 -14.43 -40.74 -14.53
N TRP A 179 -14.58 -40.79 -15.86
CA TRP A 179 -15.06 -41.95 -16.59
C TRP A 179 -14.13 -43.16 -16.53
N ALA A 180 -12.81 -42.98 -16.53
CA ALA A 180 -11.86 -44.09 -16.42
C ALA A 180 -11.94 -44.76 -15.05
N PHE A 181 -12.18 -43.98 -13.98
CA PHE A 181 -12.46 -44.50 -12.65
C PHE A 181 -13.73 -45.38 -12.63
N TYR A 182 -14.83 -44.87 -13.18
CA TYR A 182 -16.07 -45.66 -13.26
C TYR A 182 -15.92 -46.87 -14.17
N LEU A 183 -15.23 -46.75 -15.31
CA LEU A 183 -15.00 -47.86 -16.23
C LEU A 183 -14.20 -48.97 -15.55
N ALA A 184 -13.11 -48.63 -14.84
CA ALA A 184 -12.32 -49.61 -14.11
C ALA A 184 -13.14 -50.29 -13.00
N GLY A 185 -13.84 -49.52 -12.16
CA GLY A 185 -14.65 -50.06 -11.07
C GLY A 185 -15.82 -50.93 -11.56
N ILE A 186 -16.54 -50.47 -12.60
CA ILE A 186 -17.63 -51.25 -13.21
C ILE A 186 -17.09 -52.52 -13.86
N THR A 187 -15.96 -52.45 -14.55
CA THR A 187 -15.33 -53.63 -15.16
C THR A 187 -14.96 -54.67 -14.09
N GLN A 188 -14.41 -54.23 -12.95
CA GLN A 188 -14.11 -55.12 -11.83
C GLN A 188 -15.37 -55.75 -11.22
N LEU A 189 -16.42 -54.95 -10.97
CA LEU A 189 -17.70 -55.43 -10.44
C LEU A 189 -18.39 -56.40 -11.42
N LEU A 190 -18.34 -56.09 -12.70
CA LEU A 190 -18.90 -56.93 -13.76
C LEU A 190 -18.17 -58.27 -13.84
N TRP A 191 -16.83 -58.27 -13.74
CA TRP A 191 -16.03 -59.50 -13.70
C TRP A 191 -16.44 -60.41 -12.53
N ILE A 192 -16.59 -59.82 -11.33
CA ILE A 192 -17.04 -60.55 -10.13
C ILE A 192 -18.45 -61.10 -10.34
N ALA A 193 -19.38 -60.29 -10.86
CA ALA A 193 -20.76 -60.71 -11.10
C ALA A 193 -20.86 -61.86 -12.11
N LEU A 194 -20.10 -61.82 -13.22
CA LEU A 194 -20.07 -62.88 -14.23
C LEU A 194 -19.51 -64.19 -13.69
N ALA A 195 -18.51 -64.12 -12.81
CA ALA A 195 -17.97 -65.30 -12.16
C ALA A 195 -18.94 -65.90 -11.12
N GLN A 196 -19.61 -65.07 -10.33
CA GLN A 196 -20.62 -65.52 -9.34
C GLN A 196 -21.86 -66.15 -10.01
N LEU A 197 -22.24 -65.66 -11.19
CA LEU A 197 -23.34 -66.22 -11.98
C LEU A 197 -22.95 -67.51 -12.72
N GLY A 198 -21.70 -67.98 -12.60
CA GLY A 198 -21.22 -69.23 -13.20
C GLY A 198 -21.09 -69.19 -14.73
N ILE A 199 -21.22 -68.01 -15.34
CA ILE A 199 -21.14 -67.80 -16.79
C ILE A 199 -19.68 -67.91 -17.25
N GLN A 200 -18.73 -67.48 -16.41
CA GLN A 200 -17.31 -67.46 -16.72
C GLN A 200 -16.55 -68.47 -15.86
N ARG A 201 -16.16 -69.62 -16.45
CA ARG A 201 -15.34 -70.66 -15.79
C ARG A 201 -13.82 -70.42 -15.89
N PHE A 202 -13.39 -69.43 -16.67
CA PHE A 202 -11.98 -69.21 -17.00
C PHE A 202 -11.16 -68.57 -15.86
N ASP A 203 -11.81 -67.83 -14.95
CA ASP A 203 -11.13 -67.14 -13.84
C ASP A 203 -11.91 -67.34 -12.52
N PRO A 204 -11.78 -68.51 -11.86
CA PRO A 204 -12.43 -68.77 -10.58
C PRO A 204 -11.91 -67.84 -9.48
N TYR A 205 -12.73 -67.60 -8.44
CA TYR A 205 -12.26 -66.97 -7.20
C TYR A 205 -10.99 -67.69 -6.71
N PRO A 206 -9.85 -67.00 -6.50
CA PRO A 206 -9.67 -65.58 -6.16
C PRO A 206 -9.31 -64.61 -7.32
N PHE A 207 -9.69 -64.93 -8.57
CA PHE A 207 -9.55 -64.04 -9.74
C PHE A 207 -8.11 -63.67 -10.10
N ALA A 208 -7.25 -64.67 -10.28
CA ALA A 208 -5.83 -64.46 -10.56
C ALA A 208 -5.59 -63.67 -11.86
N PHE A 209 -6.40 -63.90 -12.90
CA PHE A 209 -6.23 -63.23 -14.18
C PHE A 209 -6.66 -61.75 -14.11
N MET A 210 -7.78 -61.47 -13.44
CA MET A 210 -8.24 -60.11 -13.14
C MET A 210 -7.21 -59.34 -12.31
N CYS A 211 -6.66 -59.95 -11.26
CA CYS A 211 -5.62 -59.36 -10.43
C CYS A 211 -4.35 -59.04 -11.24
N PHE A 212 -3.93 -59.95 -12.12
CA PHE A 212 -2.78 -59.74 -13.01
C PHE A 212 -2.99 -58.54 -13.94
N LEU A 213 -4.14 -58.45 -14.62
CA LEU A 213 -4.44 -57.35 -15.54
C LEU A 213 -4.51 -56.00 -14.80
N SER A 214 -5.09 -56.01 -13.60
CA SER A 214 -5.16 -54.84 -12.72
C SER A 214 -3.77 -54.38 -12.26
N THR A 215 -2.89 -55.29 -11.83
CA THR A 215 -1.50 -54.96 -11.46
C THR A 215 -0.72 -54.39 -12.65
N LEU A 216 -0.93 -54.93 -13.86
CA LEU A 216 -0.33 -54.38 -15.08
C LEU A 216 -0.81 -52.94 -15.35
N ALA A 217 -2.11 -52.68 -15.22
CA ALA A 217 -2.67 -51.34 -15.36
C ALA A 217 -2.11 -50.37 -14.30
N GLN A 218 -1.97 -50.83 -13.05
CA GLN A 218 -1.38 -50.04 -11.96
C GLN A 218 0.07 -49.64 -12.24
N LEU A 219 0.89 -50.54 -12.80
CA LEU A 219 2.26 -50.21 -13.19
C LEU A 219 2.29 -49.07 -14.22
N ILE A 220 1.41 -49.13 -15.22
CA ILE A 220 1.28 -48.07 -16.23
C ILE A 220 0.83 -46.76 -15.56
N PHE A 221 -0.16 -46.80 -14.69
CA PHE A 221 -0.63 -45.60 -13.99
C PHE A 221 0.45 -45.00 -13.08
N MET A 222 1.26 -45.81 -12.40
CA MET A 222 2.37 -45.34 -11.57
C MET A 222 3.38 -44.54 -12.39
N ILE A 223 3.78 -45.04 -13.58
CA ILE A 223 4.70 -44.35 -14.48
C ILE A 223 4.09 -43.00 -14.92
N ILE A 224 2.82 -42.99 -15.29
CA ILE A 224 2.11 -41.78 -15.74
C ILE A 224 2.02 -40.75 -14.62
N ILE A 225 1.71 -41.18 -13.40
CA ILE A 225 1.66 -40.32 -12.21
C ILE A 225 3.03 -39.71 -11.96
N MET A 226 4.11 -40.51 -11.99
CA MET A 226 5.46 -40.03 -11.76
C MET A 226 5.87 -38.95 -12.79
N VAL A 227 5.62 -39.19 -14.08
CA VAL A 227 5.91 -38.19 -15.12
C VAL A 227 5.04 -36.94 -14.95
N GLY A 228 3.76 -37.11 -14.59
CA GLY A 228 2.86 -36.00 -14.30
C GLY A 228 3.33 -35.14 -13.13
N GLN A 229 3.87 -35.75 -12.08
CA GLN A 229 4.43 -35.06 -10.93
C GLN A 229 5.71 -34.31 -11.29
N ASP A 230 6.61 -34.90 -12.08
CA ASP A 230 7.86 -34.25 -12.51
C ASP A 230 7.58 -33.00 -13.37
N VAL A 231 6.69 -33.10 -14.35
CA VAL A 231 6.26 -31.94 -15.16
C VAL A 231 5.61 -30.87 -14.29
N GLY A 232 4.79 -31.28 -13.31
CA GLY A 232 4.18 -30.37 -12.35
C GLY A 232 5.20 -29.68 -11.43
N ALA A 233 6.25 -30.39 -11.02
CA ALA A 233 7.35 -29.86 -10.21
C ALA A 233 8.16 -28.83 -10.99
N ARG A 234 8.54 -29.12 -12.24
CA ARG A 234 9.21 -28.15 -13.13
C ARG A 234 8.39 -26.86 -13.33
N ALA A 235 7.07 -26.98 -13.43
CA ALA A 235 6.17 -25.83 -13.50
C ALA A 235 6.12 -25.04 -12.18
N ALA A 236 6.17 -25.72 -11.03
CA ALA A 236 6.24 -25.08 -9.73
C ALA A 236 7.56 -24.31 -9.55
N ASP A 237 8.68 -24.91 -9.94
CA ASP A 237 10.00 -24.28 -9.85
C ASP A 237 10.06 -22.98 -10.67
N ARG A 238 9.60 -23.02 -11.94
CA ARG A 238 9.55 -21.79 -12.77
C ARG A 238 8.61 -20.72 -12.22
N ARG A 239 7.47 -21.10 -11.62
CA ARG A 239 6.60 -20.15 -10.94
C ARG A 239 7.29 -19.49 -9.75
N SER A 240 8.01 -20.27 -8.95
CA SER A 240 8.77 -19.76 -7.81
C SER A 240 9.89 -18.81 -8.24
N GLU A 241 10.61 -19.14 -9.31
CA GLU A 241 11.61 -18.29 -9.92
C GLU A 241 11.01 -16.96 -10.41
N GLN A 242 9.89 -17.02 -11.15
CA GLN A 242 9.19 -15.82 -11.59
C GLN A 242 8.76 -14.94 -10.42
N THR A 243 8.14 -15.54 -9.39
CA THR A 243 7.68 -14.80 -8.21
C THR A 243 8.85 -14.16 -7.45
N TYR A 244 10.02 -14.80 -7.44
CA TYR A 244 11.23 -14.25 -6.85
C TYR A 244 11.68 -12.99 -7.60
N PHE A 245 11.76 -13.06 -8.93
CA PHE A 245 12.13 -11.90 -9.75
C PHE A 245 11.08 -10.77 -9.71
N ASP A 246 9.80 -11.10 -9.60
CA ASP A 246 8.73 -10.11 -9.40
C ASP A 246 8.97 -9.31 -8.11
N ALA A 247 9.23 -10.02 -7.01
CA ALA A 247 9.52 -9.39 -5.73
C ALA A 247 10.79 -8.54 -5.75
N GLU A 248 11.84 -9.01 -6.43
CA GLU A 248 13.09 -8.26 -6.61
C GLU A 248 12.86 -6.96 -7.39
N ALA A 249 12.11 -7.02 -8.50
CA ALA A 249 11.77 -5.85 -9.31
C ALA A 249 10.94 -4.84 -8.52
N VAL A 250 9.90 -5.29 -7.80
CA VAL A 250 9.10 -4.41 -6.94
C VAL A 250 9.98 -3.74 -5.87
N LEU A 251 10.86 -4.49 -5.21
CA LEU A 251 11.76 -3.94 -4.21
C LEU A 251 12.73 -2.91 -4.80
N HIS A 252 13.26 -3.17 -6.00
CA HIS A 252 14.12 -2.25 -6.72
C HIS A 252 13.41 -0.92 -7.00
N GLU A 253 12.19 -0.96 -7.56
CA GLU A 253 11.42 0.25 -7.85
C GLU A 253 10.99 1.00 -6.58
N CYS A 254 10.68 0.28 -5.48
CA CYS A 254 10.42 0.90 -4.18
C CYS A 254 11.65 1.65 -3.63
N ARG A 255 12.86 1.08 -3.77
CA ARG A 255 14.10 1.77 -3.37
C ARG A 255 14.33 3.02 -4.20
N ARG A 256 14.12 2.92 -5.51
CA ARG A 256 14.24 4.05 -6.43
C ARG A 256 13.28 5.18 -6.07
N MET A 257 12.02 4.85 -5.79
CA MET A 257 11.02 5.82 -5.34
C MET A 257 11.43 6.49 -4.02
N LYS A 258 11.91 5.71 -3.05
CA LYS A 258 12.42 6.24 -1.77
C LYS A 258 13.56 7.24 -2.00
N ASP A 259 14.51 6.92 -2.87
CA ASP A 259 15.67 7.78 -3.12
C ASP A 259 15.26 9.11 -3.78
N ARG A 260 14.27 9.09 -4.68
CA ARG A 260 13.68 10.31 -5.26
C ARG A 260 12.96 11.15 -4.21
N LEU A 261 12.13 10.54 -3.36
CA LEU A 261 11.43 11.27 -2.29
C LEU A 261 12.41 11.94 -1.32
N ILE A 262 13.49 11.24 -0.92
CA ILE A 262 14.54 11.84 -0.08
C ILE A 262 15.21 13.04 -0.76
N ALA A 263 15.42 12.97 -2.07
CA ALA A 263 15.97 14.09 -2.83
C ALA A 263 15.00 15.29 -2.89
N GLN A 264 13.71 15.02 -3.12
CA GLN A 264 12.65 16.04 -3.10
C GLN A 264 12.54 16.72 -1.73
N ASP A 265 12.56 15.95 -0.64
CA ASP A 265 12.48 16.48 0.72
C ASP A 265 13.60 17.49 1.01
N ARG A 266 14.83 17.22 0.54
CA ARG A 266 15.95 18.17 0.68
C ARG A 266 15.73 19.45 -0.10
N VAL A 267 15.18 19.36 -1.32
CA VAL A 267 14.88 20.54 -2.13
C VAL A 267 13.77 21.37 -1.48
N ILE A 268 12.70 20.72 -1.01
CA ILE A 268 11.58 21.39 -0.31
C ILE A 268 12.07 22.06 0.97
N ASP A 269 12.91 21.40 1.77
CA ASP A 269 13.49 21.97 2.98
C ASP A 269 14.34 23.22 2.65
N SER A 270 15.18 23.14 1.60
CA SER A 270 15.98 24.28 1.15
C SER A 270 15.14 25.46 0.63
N LEU A 271 14.07 25.17 -0.14
CA LEU A 271 13.15 26.19 -0.67
C LEU A 271 12.35 26.82 0.45
N THR A 272 11.90 26.03 1.43
CA THR A 272 11.17 26.53 2.59
C THR A 272 12.04 27.44 3.44
N GLY A 273 13.31 27.07 3.67
CA GLY A 273 14.29 27.92 4.33
C GLY A 273 14.50 29.25 3.59
N TYR A 274 14.73 29.20 2.28
CA TYR A 274 14.92 30.37 1.43
C TYR A 274 13.70 31.31 1.43
N ILE A 275 12.49 30.75 1.26
CA ILE A 275 11.24 31.51 1.27
C ILE A 275 11.03 32.15 2.64
N THR A 276 11.24 31.42 3.73
CA THR A 276 11.05 31.96 5.10
C THR A 276 12.00 33.12 5.37
N GLU A 277 13.27 33.00 4.96
CA GLU A 277 14.25 34.08 5.08
C GLU A 277 13.85 35.30 4.23
N GLN A 278 13.49 35.09 2.97
CA GLN A 278 13.08 36.17 2.06
C GLN A 278 11.79 36.88 2.53
N VAL A 279 10.78 36.12 2.97
CA VAL A 279 9.52 36.66 3.53
C VAL A 279 9.82 37.49 4.77
N THR A 280 10.67 36.97 5.67
CA THR A 280 11.08 37.69 6.88
C THR A 280 11.76 39.02 6.53
N GLU A 281 12.66 39.03 5.56
CA GLU A 281 13.37 40.26 5.16
C GLU A 281 12.41 41.27 4.51
N GLN A 282 11.54 40.83 3.60
CA GLN A 282 10.53 41.68 2.96
C GLN A 282 9.57 42.31 3.98
N LEU A 283 9.10 41.53 4.96
CA LEU A 283 8.28 42.03 6.06
C LEU A 283 9.07 43.01 6.94
N ALA A 284 10.33 42.72 7.25
CA ALA A 284 11.16 43.60 8.09
C ALA A 284 11.35 44.98 7.43
N HIS A 285 11.61 45.01 6.11
CA HIS A 285 11.64 46.23 5.31
C HIS A 285 10.30 46.99 5.35
N ALA A 286 9.18 46.28 5.16
CA ALA A 286 7.85 46.91 5.16
C ALA A 286 7.47 47.49 6.54
N VAL A 287 7.84 46.80 7.62
CA VAL A 287 7.67 47.29 9.00
C VAL A 287 8.51 48.54 9.22
N HIS A 288 9.80 48.52 8.85
CA HIS A 288 10.69 49.67 8.99
C HIS A 288 10.21 50.89 8.21
N GLU A 289 9.90 50.71 6.92
CA GLU A 289 9.43 51.81 6.06
C GLU A 289 8.12 52.42 6.60
N THR A 290 7.23 51.58 7.14
CA THR A 290 5.98 52.06 7.76
C THR A 290 6.24 52.83 9.04
N ASN A 291 7.12 52.32 9.91
CA ASN A 291 7.45 52.99 11.18
C ASN A 291 8.22 54.29 10.97
N GLU A 292 9.23 54.33 10.10
CA GLU A 292 9.98 55.56 9.82
C GLU A 292 9.10 56.66 9.24
N ARG A 293 8.11 56.33 8.39
CA ARG A 293 7.13 57.31 7.90
C ARG A 293 6.30 57.91 9.05
N LEU A 294 5.88 57.08 10.01
CA LEU A 294 5.11 57.53 11.17
C LEU A 294 5.96 58.39 12.10
N ASP A 295 7.19 57.96 12.39
CA ASP A 295 8.12 58.70 13.22
C ASP A 295 8.53 60.02 12.55
N HIS A 296 8.67 60.04 11.22
CA HIS A 296 8.90 61.27 10.46
C HIS A 296 7.69 62.22 10.53
N GLN A 297 6.46 61.72 10.36
CA GLN A 297 5.24 62.53 10.50
C GLN A 297 5.09 63.08 11.92
N ALA A 298 5.36 62.27 12.95
CA ALA A 298 5.30 62.70 14.34
C ALA A 298 6.35 63.77 14.64
N ARG A 299 7.59 63.62 14.14
CA ARG A 299 8.64 64.63 14.23
C ARG A 299 8.24 65.93 13.52
N ALA A 300 7.75 65.85 12.28
CA ALA A 300 7.27 67.02 11.54
C ALA A 300 6.12 67.75 12.26
N HIS A 301 5.16 67.01 12.82
CA HIS A 301 4.07 67.58 13.60
C HIS A 301 4.55 68.22 14.91
N ALA A 302 5.50 67.60 15.61
CA ALA A 302 6.13 68.16 16.81
C ALA A 302 6.88 69.46 16.49
N VAL A 303 7.58 69.53 15.35
CA VAL A 303 8.24 70.75 14.87
C VAL A 303 7.21 71.87 14.62
N MET A 304 6.10 71.56 13.96
CA MET A 304 5.03 72.53 13.68
C MET A 304 4.34 73.06 14.95
N THR A 305 4.21 72.23 15.99
CA THR A 305 3.47 72.58 17.21
C THR A 305 4.34 73.19 18.31
N THR A 306 5.62 72.80 18.39
CA THR A 306 6.53 73.23 19.48
C THR A 306 7.61 74.22 19.02
N GLY A 307 7.78 74.42 17.71
CA GLY A 307 8.74 75.36 17.13
C GLY A 307 10.22 74.99 17.28
N ARG A 308 10.55 73.85 17.92
CA ARG A 308 11.92 73.32 17.99
C ARG A 308 12.14 72.31 16.87
N VAL A 309 13.25 72.45 16.15
CA VAL A 309 13.67 71.51 15.11
C VAL A 309 14.79 70.62 15.66
N PRO A 310 14.53 69.35 16.00
CA PRO A 310 15.59 68.36 16.18
C PRO A 310 16.45 68.26 14.91
N ALA A 311 17.78 68.15 15.06
CA ALA A 311 18.72 68.12 13.93
C ALA A 311 18.47 66.97 12.92
N ASP A 312 17.74 65.95 13.37
CA ASP A 312 17.37 64.72 12.70
C ASP A 312 15.88 64.66 12.28
N ALA A 313 15.13 65.77 12.41
CA ALA A 313 13.68 65.78 12.18
C ALA A 313 13.28 65.59 10.71
N ALA A 314 14.13 65.98 9.76
CA ALA A 314 13.81 65.98 8.33
C ALA A 314 14.25 64.71 7.57
N VAL A 315 15.06 63.84 8.17
CA VAL A 315 15.69 62.72 7.45
C VAL A 315 14.87 61.43 7.63
N LEU A 316 14.38 60.88 6.52
CA LEU A 316 13.91 59.51 6.42
C LEU A 316 15.13 58.59 6.41
N ARG A 317 15.26 57.72 7.42
CA ARG A 317 16.40 56.79 7.50
C ARG A 317 16.16 55.57 6.63
N GLU A 318 17.10 55.29 5.75
CA GLU A 318 17.03 54.09 4.93
C GLU A 318 17.41 52.84 5.73
N TRP A 319 16.90 51.67 5.31
CA TRP A 319 17.14 50.40 6.00
C TRP A 319 18.63 50.09 6.17
N HIS A 320 19.43 50.39 5.14
CA HIS A 320 20.86 50.11 5.14
C HIS A 320 21.66 51.02 6.11
N GLU A 321 21.08 52.14 6.55
CA GLU A 321 21.71 53.09 7.47
C GLU A 321 21.50 52.71 8.95
N LEU A 322 20.63 51.73 9.20
CA LEU A 322 20.35 51.24 10.55
C LEU A 322 21.53 50.44 11.11
N PRO A 323 21.85 50.60 12.40
CA PRO A 323 22.74 49.68 13.10
C PRO A 323 22.24 48.24 13.05
N ALA A 324 23.16 47.27 13.02
CA ALA A 324 22.85 45.83 12.91
C ALA A 324 21.86 45.33 13.98
N HIS A 325 21.95 45.84 15.22
CA HIS A 325 21.04 45.47 16.31
C HIS A 325 19.59 45.90 16.03
N ARG A 326 19.36 47.04 15.35
CA ARG A 326 18.01 47.49 14.98
C ARG A 326 17.44 46.70 13.81
N GLN A 327 18.26 46.39 12.81
CA GLN A 327 17.84 45.50 11.71
C GLN A 327 17.43 44.13 12.26
N ALA A 328 18.21 43.57 13.19
CA ALA A 328 17.88 42.31 13.87
C ALA A 328 16.54 42.39 14.64
N ALA A 329 16.27 43.50 15.34
CA ALA A 329 15.00 43.72 16.02
C ALA A 329 13.81 43.78 15.04
N TYR A 330 13.97 44.42 13.88
CA TYR A 330 12.93 44.44 12.84
C TYR A 330 12.69 43.07 12.22
N ARG A 331 13.73 42.26 11.99
CA ARG A 331 13.59 40.86 11.52
C ARG A 331 12.86 39.99 12.54
N LEU A 332 13.17 40.15 13.83
CA LEU A 332 12.47 39.44 14.90
C LEU A 332 10.99 39.82 14.95
N ARG A 333 10.67 41.11 14.83
CA ARG A 333 9.29 41.60 14.76
C ARG A 333 8.56 41.06 13.52
N ALA A 334 9.24 41.00 12.37
CA ALA A 334 8.70 40.42 11.15
C ALA A 334 8.29 38.95 11.30
N ARG A 335 9.13 38.12 11.95
CA ARG A 335 8.80 36.71 12.24
C ARG A 335 7.56 36.58 13.11
N ARG A 336 7.45 37.41 14.16
CA ARG A 336 6.31 37.40 15.08
C ARG A 336 5.01 37.84 14.45
N ILE A 337 5.01 38.63 13.37
CA ILE A 337 3.78 39.00 12.67
C ILE A 337 3.06 37.72 12.20
N GLY A 338 3.80 36.75 11.64
CA GLY A 338 3.22 35.47 11.23
C GLY A 338 2.66 34.66 12.42
N GLU A 339 3.42 34.55 13.49
CA GLU A 339 3.02 33.83 14.72
C GLU A 339 1.78 34.45 15.38
N ASN A 340 1.75 35.78 15.50
CA ASN A 340 0.64 36.49 16.11
C ASN A 340 -0.63 36.43 15.24
N LEU A 341 -0.49 36.47 13.90
CA LEU A 341 -1.62 36.26 13.00
C LEU A 341 -2.17 34.83 13.16
N ALA A 342 -1.30 33.81 13.21
CA ALA A 342 -1.73 32.42 13.40
C ALA A 342 -2.47 32.21 14.73
N ALA A 343 -2.02 32.88 15.80
CA ALA A 343 -2.66 32.83 17.12
C ALA A 343 -4.09 33.41 17.13
N ILE A 344 -4.42 34.32 16.20
CA ILE A 344 -5.78 34.87 16.01
C ILE A 344 -6.55 34.15 14.88
N GLY A 345 -6.07 32.99 14.41
CA GLY A 345 -6.71 32.22 13.34
C GLY A 345 -6.53 32.81 11.93
N CYS A 346 -5.57 33.72 11.75
CA CYS A 346 -5.24 34.35 10.47
C CYS A 346 -3.91 33.82 9.93
N PHE A 347 -3.77 33.69 8.61
CA PHE A 347 -2.54 33.25 7.96
C PHE A 347 -2.09 34.23 6.89
N MET A 348 -0.78 34.36 6.74
CA MET A 348 -0.18 35.18 5.70
C MET A 348 0.08 34.32 4.46
N VAL A 349 -0.38 34.80 3.30
CA VAL A 349 -0.14 34.14 2.01
C VAL A 349 0.40 35.15 0.99
N PRO A 350 1.17 34.73 -0.03
CA PRO A 350 1.58 35.62 -1.12
C PRO A 350 0.36 36.27 -1.77
N ALA A 351 0.45 37.56 -2.10
CA ALA A 351 -0.68 38.27 -2.71
C ALA A 351 -0.99 37.70 -4.10
N PHE A 352 -2.23 37.28 -4.32
CA PHE A 352 -2.71 36.75 -5.61
C PHE A 352 -3.91 37.53 -6.16
N ASP A 353 -4.68 38.18 -5.28
CA ASP A 353 -5.79 39.04 -5.68
C ASP A 353 -5.71 40.35 -4.88
N THR A 354 -5.78 41.48 -5.57
CA THR A 354 -5.61 42.80 -4.95
C THR A 354 -6.92 43.31 -4.33
N ASP A 355 -8.05 42.68 -4.67
CA ASP A 355 -9.40 43.11 -4.26
C ASP A 355 -9.92 42.41 -2.98
N LEU A 356 -9.18 41.42 -2.45
CA LEU A 356 -9.47 40.73 -1.20
C LEU A 356 -8.84 41.46 0.00
N GLU A 357 -9.33 42.66 0.31
CA GLU A 357 -8.97 43.37 1.55
C GLU A 357 -9.67 42.73 2.76
N VAL A 358 -8.97 41.84 3.48
CA VAL A 358 -9.44 41.35 4.78
C VAL A 358 -9.15 42.41 5.84
N ALA A 359 -10.14 43.23 6.15
CA ALA A 359 -10.11 44.07 7.34
C ALA A 359 -10.24 43.19 8.60
N LEU A 360 -9.30 43.33 9.53
CA LEU A 360 -9.38 42.67 10.85
C LEU A 360 -10.59 43.19 11.62
N SER A 361 -11.30 42.30 12.31
CA SER A 361 -12.38 42.67 13.23
C SER A 361 -11.81 43.42 14.44
N ASP A 362 -12.66 44.16 15.16
CA ASP A 362 -12.20 44.84 16.37
C ASP A 362 -11.68 43.85 17.42
N ASP A 363 -12.27 42.66 17.55
CA ASP A 363 -11.80 41.62 18.48
C ASP A 363 -10.42 41.08 18.07
N GLU A 364 -10.20 40.84 16.78
CA GLU A 364 -8.91 40.41 16.21
C GLU A 364 -7.82 41.47 16.45
N VAL A 365 -8.16 42.75 16.27
CA VAL A 365 -7.25 43.88 16.54
C VAL A 365 -6.88 43.96 18.03
N HIS A 366 -7.84 43.76 18.94
CA HIS A 366 -7.57 43.77 20.38
C HIS A 366 -6.68 42.61 20.79
N ALA A 367 -6.95 41.39 20.28
CA ALA A 367 -6.13 40.22 20.54
C ALA A 367 -4.69 40.41 20.01
N LEU A 368 -4.55 40.90 18.77
CA LEU A 368 -3.25 41.17 18.15
C LEU A 368 -2.46 42.25 18.90
N ALA A 369 -3.11 43.34 19.30
CA ALA A 369 -2.48 44.42 20.06
C ALA A 369 -1.99 43.95 21.44
N ARG A 370 -2.78 43.11 22.10
CA ARG A 370 -2.40 42.50 23.38
C ARG A 370 -1.19 41.59 23.23
N LEU A 371 -1.20 40.70 22.23
CA LEU A 371 -0.06 39.81 21.97
C LEU A 371 1.21 40.61 21.68
N GLU A 372 1.15 41.62 20.80
CA GLU A 372 2.32 42.46 20.50
C GLU A 372 2.85 43.21 21.73
N TYR A 373 1.94 43.69 22.59
CA TYR A 373 2.31 44.37 23.83
C TYR A 373 2.98 43.44 24.84
N GLU A 374 2.45 42.23 25.02
CA GLU A 374 3.03 41.22 25.92
C GLU A 374 4.44 40.83 25.47
N HIS A 375 4.67 40.68 24.16
CA HIS A 375 6.01 40.45 23.61
C HIS A 375 6.96 41.63 23.86
N TRP A 376 6.52 42.86 23.61
CA TRP A 376 7.33 44.07 23.87
C TRP A 376 7.66 44.22 25.36
N MET A 377 6.70 43.92 26.23
CA MET A 377 6.90 43.93 27.68
C MET A 377 7.95 42.90 28.10
N ALA A 378 7.84 41.66 27.60
CA ALA A 378 8.81 40.61 27.90
C ALA A 378 10.22 41.02 27.48
N GLU A 379 10.40 41.59 26.28
CA GLU A 379 11.68 42.10 25.81
C GLU A 379 12.25 43.20 26.72
N ARG A 380 11.42 44.18 27.14
CA ARG A 380 11.85 45.24 28.07
C ARG A 380 12.27 44.67 29.43
N ILE A 381 11.52 43.70 29.95
CA ILE A 381 11.85 43.07 31.24
C ILE A 381 13.18 42.32 31.14
N THR A 382 13.40 41.58 30.06
CA THR A 382 14.66 40.88 29.82
C THR A 382 15.82 41.85 29.64
N ALA A 383 15.66 42.89 28.82
CA ALA A 383 16.70 43.91 28.60
C ALA A 383 17.13 44.60 29.90
N ARG A 384 16.17 44.92 30.78
CA ARG A 384 16.42 45.50 32.11
C ARG A 384 17.15 44.54 33.05
N ALA A 385 16.98 43.23 32.90
CA ALA A 385 17.71 42.25 33.71
C ALA A 385 19.18 42.13 33.30
N THR A 386 19.51 42.48 32.05
CA THR A 386 20.87 42.41 31.49
C THR A 386 21.66 43.72 31.53
N ASP A 387 21.01 44.88 31.41
CA ASP A 387 21.66 46.21 31.43
C ASP A 387 21.31 47.01 32.69
N ALA A 388 22.25 47.85 33.16
CA ALA A 388 21.96 48.85 34.20
C ALA A 388 21.06 49.96 33.61
N PRO A 389 20.01 50.43 34.33
CA PRO A 389 19.09 51.44 33.81
C PRO A 389 19.83 52.77 33.60
N ASP A 390 20.02 53.17 32.34
CA ASP A 390 20.73 54.39 31.97
C ASP A 390 19.91 55.24 30.97
N GLY A 391 18.60 55.35 31.22
CA GLY A 391 17.67 56.11 30.36
C GLY A 391 16.62 56.91 31.13
N PRO A 392 16.03 57.96 30.52
CA PRO A 392 15.04 58.83 31.18
C PRO A 392 13.64 58.20 31.39
N ASP A 393 13.44 56.91 31.07
CA ASP A 393 12.17 56.17 31.18
C ASP A 393 12.35 54.80 31.86
N ASP A 394 12.65 54.84 33.16
CA ASP A 394 12.94 53.67 34.02
C ASP A 394 11.68 52.95 34.56
N ALA A 395 10.49 53.34 34.11
CA ALA A 395 9.23 52.77 34.59
C ALA A 395 9.11 51.27 34.24
N VAL A 396 8.64 50.46 35.20
CA VAL A 396 8.31 49.05 34.96
C VAL A 396 7.07 49.00 34.05
N PRO A 397 7.08 48.26 32.93
CA PRO A 397 5.89 48.12 32.10
C PRO A 397 4.73 47.48 32.88
N LEU A 398 3.51 47.99 32.71
CA LEU A 398 2.32 47.47 33.37
C LEU A 398 1.70 46.32 32.58
N PRO A 399 1.03 45.33 33.22
CA PRO A 399 0.19 44.35 32.53
C PRO A 399 -0.86 45.02 31.64
N TRP A 400 -1.27 44.35 30.54
CA TRP A 400 -2.26 44.90 29.59
C TRP A 400 -3.57 45.34 30.26
N SER A 401 -4.03 44.59 31.27
CA SER A 401 -5.23 44.89 32.07
C SER A 401 -5.14 46.21 32.83
N ASP A 402 -3.93 46.63 33.19
CA ASP A 402 -3.67 47.76 34.09
C ASP A 402 -3.22 49.01 33.32
N LEU A 403 -3.02 48.86 32.00
CA LEU A 403 -2.60 49.95 31.13
C LEU A 403 -3.75 50.97 30.95
N PRO A 404 -3.51 52.29 31.10
CA PRO A 404 -4.54 53.31 30.84
C PRO A 404 -5.05 53.25 29.40
N ASP A 405 -6.34 53.53 29.18
CA ASP A 405 -6.95 53.46 27.85
C ASP A 405 -6.24 54.35 26.82
N ALA A 406 -5.79 55.53 27.23
CA ALA A 406 -5.00 56.43 26.39
C ALA A 406 -3.69 55.80 25.87
N ALA A 407 -3.07 54.92 26.66
CA ALA A 407 -1.86 54.20 26.26
C ALA A 407 -2.17 52.98 25.39
N ARG A 408 -3.31 52.28 25.61
CA ARG A 408 -3.78 51.17 24.76
C ARG A 408 -4.08 51.60 23.33
N ILE A 409 -4.57 52.83 23.13
CA ILE A 409 -4.90 53.37 21.79
C ILE A 409 -3.71 53.25 20.83
N ARG A 410 -2.47 53.50 21.28
CA ARG A 410 -1.28 53.38 20.42
C ARG A 410 -1.02 51.94 19.96
N HIS A 411 -1.25 50.96 20.82
CA HIS A 411 -1.10 49.54 20.51
C HIS A 411 -2.21 49.04 19.58
N LEU A 412 -3.46 49.48 19.81
CA LEU A 412 -4.58 49.18 18.92
C LEU A 412 -4.37 49.80 17.52
N GLN A 413 -3.88 51.03 17.45
CA GLN A 413 -3.51 51.66 16.17
C GLN A 413 -2.34 50.94 15.49
N ALA A 414 -1.37 50.41 16.24
CA ALA A 414 -0.31 49.56 15.69
C ALA A 414 -0.89 48.26 15.09
N ALA A 415 -1.72 47.55 15.83
CA ALA A 415 -2.35 46.31 15.37
C ALA A 415 -3.20 46.52 14.10
N ARG A 416 -3.98 47.62 14.02
CA ARG A 416 -4.77 47.96 12.82
C ARG A 416 -3.94 48.19 11.55
N ARG A 417 -2.64 48.48 11.68
CA ARG A 417 -1.73 48.70 10.55
C ARG A 417 -1.07 47.41 10.06
N THR A 418 -1.16 46.31 10.82
CA THR A 418 -0.54 45.03 10.44
C THR A 418 -0.96 44.56 9.05
N PRO A 419 -2.24 44.59 8.65
CA PRO A 419 -2.63 44.20 7.28
C PRO A 419 -1.98 45.08 6.20
N ILE A 420 -1.83 46.39 6.45
CA ILE A 420 -1.19 47.33 5.52
C ILE A 420 0.30 47.01 5.37
N ILE A 421 0.98 46.66 6.46
CA ILE A 421 2.40 46.27 6.46
C ILE A 421 2.58 44.98 5.65
N VAL A 422 1.70 43.99 5.86
CA VAL A 422 1.70 42.72 5.14
C VAL A 422 1.46 42.93 3.64
N GLN A 423 0.51 43.80 3.28
CA GLN A 423 0.23 44.18 1.90
C GLN A 423 1.41 44.88 1.20
N ARG A 424 2.11 45.76 1.91
CA ARG A 424 3.34 46.41 1.40
C ARG A 424 4.46 45.42 1.11
N ALA A 425 4.55 44.35 1.90
CA ALA A 425 5.47 43.25 1.66
C ALA A 425 5.02 42.31 0.53
N ARG A 426 3.92 42.60 -0.18
CA ARG A 426 3.30 41.77 -1.24
C ARG A 426 2.68 40.46 -0.72
N PHE A 427 2.21 40.48 0.52
CA PHE A 427 1.44 39.39 1.13
C PHE A 427 0.01 39.85 1.43
N GLN A 428 -0.90 38.92 1.65
CA GLN A 428 -2.26 39.18 2.11
C GLN A 428 -2.58 38.32 3.33
N VAL A 429 -3.48 38.79 4.19
CA VAL A 429 -3.95 38.07 5.37
C VAL A 429 -5.26 37.37 5.02
N LEU A 430 -5.34 36.07 5.29
CA LEU A 430 -6.56 35.28 5.15
C LEU A 430 -7.00 34.77 6.52
N ARG A 431 -8.31 34.67 6.76
CA ARG A 431 -8.84 33.93 7.92
C ARG A 431 -8.86 32.44 7.60
N GLY A 432 -8.42 31.62 8.55
CA GLY A 432 -8.75 30.21 8.53
C GLY A 432 -10.27 30.03 8.67
N THR A 433 -10.83 29.05 7.99
CA THR A 433 -12.17 28.58 8.34
C THR A 433 -12.14 28.11 9.79
N PRO A 434 -13.10 28.52 10.65
CA PRO A 434 -13.19 27.95 11.99
C PRO A 434 -13.34 26.43 11.84
N ASP A 435 -12.58 25.66 12.62
CA ASP A 435 -12.87 24.24 12.80
C ASP A 435 -14.33 24.15 13.25
N GLU A 436 -15.17 23.57 12.39
CA GLU A 436 -16.51 23.15 12.78
C GLU A 436 -16.30 22.17 13.93
N PRO A 437 -16.81 22.44 15.15
CA PRO A 437 -16.68 21.48 16.22
C PRO A 437 -17.32 20.19 15.72
N ALA A 438 -16.55 19.10 15.72
CA ALA A 438 -17.07 17.79 15.39
C ALA A 438 -18.35 17.56 16.20
N ASP A 439 -19.48 17.59 15.52
CA ASP A 439 -20.75 17.13 16.06
C ASP A 439 -20.52 15.69 16.50
N LEU A 440 -20.28 15.52 17.80
CA LEU A 440 -20.43 14.26 18.48
C LEU A 440 -21.91 13.90 18.29
N GLU A 441 -22.17 13.06 17.30
CA GLU A 441 -23.41 12.31 17.16
C GLU A 441 -23.64 11.51 18.45
N THR A 442 -24.27 12.12 19.44
CA THR A 442 -25.20 11.42 20.31
C THR A 442 -26.49 11.24 19.54
N GLY A 443 -26.55 10.15 18.77
CA GLY A 443 -27.74 9.68 18.08
C GLY A 443 -28.06 8.24 18.48
N GLY A 444 -29.02 8.09 19.40
CA GLY A 444 -30.06 7.05 19.48
C GLY A 444 -29.71 5.59 19.26
#